data_AF-A0A8A8D6U9-F1
#
_entry.id   AF-A0A8A8D6U9-F1
#
_cell.length_a   1.000
_cell.length_b   1.000
_cell.length_c   1.000
_cell.angle_alpha   90.00
_cell.angle_beta   90.00
_cell.angle_gamma   90.00
#
_symmetry.space_group_name_H-M   'P 1'
#
loop_
_entity.id
_entity.type
_entity.pdbx_description
1 polymer ?
#
loop_
_entity_poly.entity_id
_entity_poly.type
_entity_poly.pdbx_seq_one_letter_code
_entity_poly.pdbx_strand_id
1 'polypeptide(L)'
;MQSNNDGLTPEKAIQKDKAPLARRKPIRTNEALADTRQGRLARLNALRIDIRALITDISHTADVALLDLMADEVGSFAQHKAAQDARTWAATAAITLETGLMQLARATQPVTE
;
A
#
# COMPACT_ATOMS: atom_id res chain seq x y z
N MET A 1 -62.68 -41.66 30.79
CA MET A 1 -61.79 -41.42 29.64
C MET A 1 -60.75 -40.39 30.06
N GLN A 2 -59.54 -40.84 30.41
CA GLN A 2 -58.43 -39.99 30.83
C GLN A 2 -57.36 -40.01 29.73
N SER A 3 -57.00 -38.82 29.25
CA SER A 3 -55.99 -38.59 28.21
C SER A 3 -54.60 -38.65 28.84
N ASN A 4 -53.80 -39.64 28.42
CA ASN A 4 -52.40 -39.74 28.83
C ASN A 4 -51.59 -38.69 28.05
N ASN A 5 -51.04 -37.72 28.77
CA ASN A 5 -50.07 -36.78 28.24
C ASN A 5 -48.69 -37.45 28.32
N ASP A 6 -48.24 -38.03 27.22
CA ASP A 6 -46.87 -38.55 27.10
C ASP A 6 -45.90 -37.36 27.00
N GLY A 7 -45.44 -36.91 28.18
CA GLY A 7 -44.31 -36.00 28.29
C GLY A 7 -43.04 -36.71 27.85
N LEU A 8 -42.60 -36.44 26.63
CA LEU A 8 -41.28 -36.84 26.13
C LEU A 8 -40.19 -36.34 27.07
N THR A 9 -39.50 -37.29 27.68
CA THR A 9 -38.32 -37.08 28.52
C THR A 9 -37.22 -36.45 27.67
N PRO A 10 -36.52 -35.38 28.11
CA PRO A 10 -35.44 -34.82 27.31
C PRO A 10 -34.35 -35.86 27.07
N GLU A 11 -34.16 -36.21 25.81
CA GLU A 11 -33.14 -37.11 25.34
C GLU A 11 -31.76 -36.52 25.66
N LYS A 12 -30.99 -37.26 26.47
CA LYS A 12 -29.55 -37.14 26.77
C LYS A 12 -28.98 -35.72 26.67
N ALA A 13 -28.75 -35.12 27.84
CA ALA A 13 -27.87 -33.98 28.03
C ALA A 13 -26.63 -34.08 27.13
N ILE A 14 -26.43 -33.07 26.28
CA ILE A 14 -25.22 -32.88 25.48
C ILE A 14 -24.03 -33.00 26.45
N GLN A 15 -23.33 -34.13 26.41
CA GLN A 15 -22.01 -34.21 26.99
C GLN A 15 -21.19 -33.18 26.23
N LYS A 16 -20.95 -32.03 26.87
CA LYS A 16 -19.82 -31.19 26.53
C LYS A 16 -18.60 -32.05 26.79
N ASP A 17 -18.20 -32.81 25.78
CA ASP A 17 -16.92 -33.46 25.74
C ASP A 17 -15.92 -32.34 26.00
N LYS A 18 -15.34 -32.34 27.21
CA LYS A 18 -14.22 -31.47 27.56
C LYS A 18 -13.02 -32.03 26.80
N ALA A 19 -13.11 -32.04 25.47
CA ALA A 19 -11.97 -32.14 24.59
C ALA A 19 -10.99 -31.09 25.11
N PRO A 20 -9.75 -31.46 25.49
CA PRO A 20 -8.85 -30.52 26.10
C PRO A 20 -8.66 -29.35 25.12
N LEU A 21 -9.09 -28.16 25.54
CA LEU A 21 -8.69 -26.89 24.92
C LEU A 21 -7.14 -26.73 24.95
N ALA A 22 -6.44 -27.65 25.59
CA ALA A 22 -4.99 -27.80 25.66
C ALA A 22 -4.38 -28.52 24.43
N ARG A 23 -4.63 -28.06 23.20
CA ARG A 23 -3.69 -28.31 22.09
C ARG A 23 -3.85 -27.39 20.87
N ARG A 24 -4.11 -26.09 21.05
CA ARG A 24 -3.67 -25.16 20.00
C ARG A 24 -2.16 -24.97 20.20
N LYS A 25 -1.34 -25.59 19.35
CA LYS A 25 0.06 -25.18 19.22
C LYS A 25 0.05 -23.67 19.00
N PRO A 26 0.97 -22.88 19.59
CA PRO A 26 1.14 -21.50 19.17
C PRO A 26 1.26 -21.51 17.66
N ILE A 27 0.40 -20.74 16.96
CA ILE A 27 0.59 -20.50 15.53
C ILE A 27 2.00 -19.94 15.45
N ARG A 28 2.93 -20.71 14.87
CA ARG A 28 4.32 -20.31 14.78
C ARG A 28 4.33 -19.08 13.88
N THR A 29 4.43 -17.89 14.47
CA THR A 29 4.60 -16.64 13.74
C THR A 29 5.86 -16.78 12.91
N ASN A 30 5.72 -16.70 11.59
CA ASN A 30 6.86 -16.78 10.69
C ASN A 30 7.57 -15.43 10.67
N GLU A 31 8.35 -15.17 11.71
CA GLU A 31 9.12 -13.94 11.92
C GLU A 31 10.04 -13.66 10.73
N ALA A 32 10.70 -14.68 10.18
CA ALA A 32 11.53 -14.53 8.98
C ALA A 32 10.75 -14.03 7.75
N LEU A 33 9.50 -14.50 7.52
CA LEU A 33 8.64 -13.96 6.47
C LEU A 33 8.17 -12.54 6.78
N ALA A 34 7.91 -12.21 8.05
CA ALA A 34 7.55 -10.87 8.48
C ALA A 34 8.70 -9.88 8.27
N ASP A 35 9.93 -10.24 8.63
CA ASP A 35 11.14 -9.46 8.40
C ASP A 35 11.40 -9.24 6.92
N THR A 36 11.19 -10.28 6.10
CA THR A 36 11.32 -10.15 4.64
C THR A 36 10.24 -9.21 4.06
N ARG A 37 9.00 -9.23 4.58
CA ARG A 37 7.93 -8.27 4.19
C ARG A 37 8.29 -6.86 4.60
N GLN A 38 8.76 -6.67 5.83
CA GLN A 38 9.19 -5.38 6.35
C GLN A 38 10.37 -4.83 5.55
N GLY A 39 11.34 -5.67 5.19
CA GLY A 39 12.46 -5.30 4.31
C GLY A 39 12.01 -4.84 2.92
N ARG A 40 11.01 -5.51 2.32
CA ARG A 40 10.42 -5.06 1.04
C ARG A 40 9.73 -3.70 1.16
N LEU A 41 8.96 -3.48 2.22
CA LEU A 41 8.31 -2.19 2.48
C LEU A 41 9.34 -1.06 2.72
N ALA A 42 10.39 -1.33 3.48
CA ALA A 42 11.48 -0.37 3.71
C ALA A 42 12.16 0.01 2.39
N ARG A 43 12.43 -0.97 1.51
CA ARG A 43 12.99 -0.71 0.19
C ARG A 43 12.06 0.12 -0.70
N LEU A 44 10.75 -0.14 -0.69
CA LEU A 44 9.77 0.67 -1.43
C LEU A 44 9.75 2.11 -0.92
N ASN A 45 9.84 2.31 0.39
CA ASN A 45 9.86 3.66 0.98
C ASN A 45 11.15 4.42 0.65
N ALA A 46 12.31 3.75 0.65
CA ALA A 46 13.57 4.36 0.22
C ALA A 46 13.48 4.84 -1.24
N LEU A 47 13.03 3.96 -2.15
CA LEU A 47 12.82 4.31 -3.56
C LEU A 47 11.83 5.46 -3.73
N ARG A 48 10.75 5.50 -2.94
CA ARG A 48 9.79 6.60 -2.95
C ARG A 48 10.45 7.95 -2.61
N ILE A 49 11.32 7.98 -1.61
CA ILE A 49 12.02 9.21 -1.19
C ILE A 49 12.94 9.67 -2.30
N ASP A 50 13.76 8.77 -2.85
CA ASP A 50 14.73 9.10 -3.90
C ASP A 50 14.04 9.61 -5.18
N ILE A 51 12.95 8.95 -5.59
CA ILE A 51 12.16 9.36 -6.75
C ILE A 51 11.53 10.75 -6.54
N ARG A 52 10.99 11.03 -5.34
CA ARG A 52 10.41 12.35 -5.04
C ARG A 52 11.46 13.45 -5.10
N ALA A 53 12.65 13.20 -4.56
CA ALA A 53 13.75 14.16 -4.64
C ALA A 53 14.08 14.48 -6.11
N LEU A 54 14.23 13.45 -6.94
CA LEU A 54 14.50 13.63 -8.38
C LEU A 54 13.40 14.41 -9.10
N ILE A 55 12.12 14.14 -8.81
CA ILE A 55 11.00 14.89 -9.39
C ILE A 55 11.05 16.36 -8.99
N THR A 56 11.36 16.65 -7.72
CA THR A 56 11.51 18.01 -7.22
C THR A 56 12.64 18.73 -7.94
N ASP A 57 13.79 18.08 -8.12
CA ASP A 57 14.94 18.68 -8.80
C ASP A 57 14.64 18.99 -10.28
N ILE A 58 13.99 18.05 -10.99
CA ILE A 58 13.59 18.26 -12.40
C ILE A 58 12.57 19.39 -12.51
N SER A 59 11.56 19.40 -11.63
CA SER A 59 10.51 20.43 -11.64
C SER A 59 11.09 21.80 -11.30
N HIS A 60 11.99 21.86 -10.31
CA HIS A 60 12.66 23.10 -9.92
C HIS A 60 13.53 23.64 -11.05
N THR A 61 14.30 22.79 -11.72
CA THR A 61 15.12 23.18 -12.87
C THR A 61 14.26 23.71 -14.02
N ALA A 62 13.11 23.07 -14.27
CA ALA A 62 12.15 23.55 -15.26
C ALA A 62 11.54 24.91 -14.88
N ASP A 63 11.20 25.10 -13.61
CA ASP A 63 10.66 26.37 -13.11
C ASP A 63 11.68 27.51 -13.19
N VAL A 64 12.94 27.27 -12.84
CA VAL A 64 14.03 28.25 -13.01
C VAL A 64 14.21 28.61 -14.48
N ALA A 65 14.24 27.62 -15.37
CA ALA A 65 14.35 27.86 -16.81
C ALA A 65 13.19 28.69 -17.36
N LEU A 66 11.96 28.50 -16.86
CA LEU A 66 10.82 29.34 -17.23
C LEU A 66 10.98 30.77 -16.75
N LEU A 67 11.48 30.98 -15.52
CA LEU A 67 11.73 32.31 -14.97
C LEU A 67 12.83 33.06 -15.74
N ASP A 68 13.92 32.38 -16.07
CA ASP A 68 15.02 32.96 -16.87
C ASP A 68 14.53 33.40 -18.25
N LEU A 69 13.69 32.58 -18.89
CA LEU A 69 13.07 32.91 -20.17
C LEU A 69 12.03 34.02 -20.10
N MET A 70 11.41 34.25 -18.94
CA MET A 70 10.52 35.40 -18.74
C MET A 70 11.29 36.70 -18.53
N ALA A 71 12.50 36.61 -17.96
CA ALA A 71 13.39 37.75 -17.75
C ALA A 71 14.11 38.17 -19.04
N ASP A 72 14.32 37.23 -19.97
CA ASP A 72 14.89 37.51 -21.29
C ASP A 72 13.80 37.91 -22.29
N GLU A 73 13.82 39.16 -22.78
CA GLU A 73 12.87 39.67 -23.79
C GLU A 73 12.99 38.94 -25.14
N VAL A 74 14.03 38.11 -25.34
CA VAL A 74 14.33 37.35 -26.57
C VAL A 74 14.00 35.86 -26.43
N GLY A 75 13.29 35.43 -25.37
CA GLY A 75 13.00 34.03 -25.10
C GLY A 75 12.39 33.27 -26.30
N SER A 76 13.04 32.18 -26.72
CA SER A 76 12.51 31.33 -27.80
C SER A 76 11.30 30.53 -27.32
N PHE A 77 10.17 30.64 -28.02
CA PHE A 77 8.97 29.83 -27.75
C PHE A 77 9.26 28.32 -27.63
N ALA A 78 10.22 27.82 -28.41
CA ALA A 78 10.64 26.42 -28.35
C ALA A 78 11.26 26.04 -26.99
N GLN A 79 12.07 26.92 -26.40
CA GLN A 79 12.68 26.70 -25.09
C GLN A 79 11.63 26.80 -23.97
N HIS A 80 10.71 27.76 -24.09
CA HIS A 80 9.62 27.92 -23.13
C HIS A 80 8.72 26.67 -23.11
N LYS A 81 8.36 26.17 -24.30
CA LYS A 81 7.61 24.93 -24.45
C LYS A 81 8.37 23.73 -23.87
N ALA A 82 9.67 23.61 -24.13
CA ALA A 82 10.48 22.51 -23.61
C ALA A 82 10.53 22.50 -22.07
N ALA A 83 10.69 23.67 -21.43
CA ALA A 83 10.68 23.78 -19.98
C ALA A 83 9.31 23.45 -19.39
N GLN A 84 8.23 23.95 -20.01
CA GLN A 84 6.86 23.64 -19.59
C GLN A 84 6.52 22.15 -19.77
N ASP A 85 6.96 21.54 -20.88
CA ASP A 85 6.82 20.11 -21.12
C ASP A 85 7.57 19.34 -20.02
N ALA A 86 8.82 19.70 -19.71
CA ALA A 86 9.60 19.04 -18.66
C ALA A 86 8.90 19.05 -17.30
N ARG A 87 8.35 20.21 -16.89
CA ARG A 87 7.53 20.33 -15.66
C ARG A 87 6.31 19.41 -15.70
N THR A 88 5.61 19.37 -16.83
CA THR A 88 4.40 18.56 -17.01
C THR A 88 4.72 17.06 -16.96
N TRP A 89 5.79 16.65 -17.63
CA TRP A 89 6.26 15.26 -17.63
C TRP A 89 6.72 14.83 -16.23
N ALA A 90 7.43 15.68 -15.49
CA ALA A 90 7.84 15.41 -14.12
C ALA A 90 6.62 15.21 -13.20
N ALA A 91 5.62 16.09 -13.28
CA ALA A 91 4.39 15.98 -12.52
C ALA A 91 3.59 14.70 -12.87
N THR A 92 3.51 14.36 -14.16
CA THR A 92 2.83 13.15 -14.62
C THR A 92 3.55 11.89 -14.11
N ALA A 93 4.88 11.84 -14.25
CA ALA A 93 5.69 10.73 -13.76
C ALA A 93 5.54 10.53 -12.25
N ALA A 94 5.45 11.63 -11.48
CA ALA A 94 5.20 11.58 -10.04
C ALA A 94 3.91 10.81 -9.70
N ILE A 95 2.81 11.16 -10.37
CA ILE A 95 1.50 10.53 -10.13
C ILE A 95 1.55 9.04 -10.50
N THR A 96 2.13 8.70 -11.65
CA THR A 96 2.22 7.31 -12.10
C THR A 96 3.08 6.47 -11.15
N LEU A 97 4.23 6.97 -10.72
CA LEU A 97 5.14 6.27 -9.82
C LEU A 97 4.53 6.09 -8.42
N GLU A 98 3.88 7.12 -7.86
CA GLU A 98 3.18 6.98 -6.57
C GLU A 98 2.09 5.94 -6.61
N THR A 99 1.33 5.91 -7.72
CA THR A 99 0.28 4.91 -7.93
C THR A 99 0.89 3.50 -8.00
N GLY A 100 1.97 3.31 -8.75
CA GLY A 100 2.68 2.03 -8.84
C GLY A 100 3.27 1.58 -7.51
N LEU A 101 3.91 2.48 -6.75
CA LEU A 101 4.45 2.20 -5.43
C LEU A 101 3.35 1.86 -4.41
N MET A 102 2.18 2.52 -4.49
CA MET A 102 1.02 2.19 -3.69
C MET A 102 0.49 0.78 -4.00
N GLN A 103 0.40 0.41 -5.28
CA GLN A 103 0.00 -0.93 -5.70
C GLN A 103 0.98 -2.00 -5.21
N LEU A 104 2.29 -1.75 -5.32
CA LEU A 104 3.34 -2.64 -4.81
C LEU A 104 3.27 -2.79 -3.29
N ALA A 105 3.08 -1.69 -2.56
CA ALA A 105 2.92 -1.74 -1.10
C ALA A 105 1.72 -2.63 -0.71
N ARG A 106 0.58 -2.48 -1.40
CA ARG A 106 -0.60 -3.32 -1.19
C ARG A 106 -0.33 -4.80 -1.51
N ALA A 107 0.41 -5.09 -2.57
CA ALA A 107 0.79 -6.46 -2.93
C ALA A 107 1.75 -7.12 -1.89
N THR A 108 2.42 -6.32 -1.07
CA THR A 108 3.29 -6.83 0.01
C THR A 108 2.57 -7.05 1.34
N GLN A 109 1.33 -6.56 1.48
CA GLN A 109 0.54 -6.77 2.70
C GLN A 109 0.08 -8.23 2.81
N PRO A 110 0.03 -8.80 4.03
CA PRO A 110 -0.54 -10.12 4.23
C PRO A 110 -2.02 -10.14 3.82
N VAL A 111 -2.45 -11.18 3.11
CA VAL A 111 -3.87 -11.48 2.94
C VAL A 111 -4.40 -11.90 4.31
N THR A 112 -5.12 -11.00 4.97
CA THR A 112 -5.97 -11.35 6.11
C THR A 112 -7.25 -11.95 5.54
N GLU A 113 -7.40 -13.28 5.65
CA GLU A 113 -8.68 -13.98 5.50
C GLU A 113 -9.59 -13.74 6.71
#